data_AF-A0A9E8HKN8-F1
#
_entry.id   AF-A0A9E8HKN8-F1
#
_cell.length_a   1.000
_cell.length_b   1.000
_cell.length_c   1.000
_cell.angle_alpha   90.00
_cell.angle_beta   90.00
_cell.angle_gamma   90.00
#
_symmetry.space_group_name_H-M   'P 1'
#
loop_
_entity.id
_entity.type
_entity.pdbx_description
1 polymer ?
#
loop_
_entity_poly.entity_id
_entity_poly.type
_entity_poly.pdbx_seq_one_letter_code
_entity_poly.pdbx_strand_id
1 'polypeptide(L)' 'MSLKAYELGPLIVFAPNGVTAKSFAAPQIRPSSEWAQSVSDWVALMATRRTDLDHLLDPTKTEPYIHQK' A
#
# COMPACT_ATOMS: atom_id res chain seq x y z
N MET A 1 4.34 15.77 7.00
CA MET A 1 4.94 14.89 5.97
C MET A 1 3.89 14.67 4.89
N SER A 2 4.22 14.81 3.61
CA SER A 2 3.25 14.59 2.52
C SER A 2 3.12 13.09 2.22
N LEU A 3 1.90 12.66 1.89
CA LEU A 3 1.62 11.29 1.46
C LEU A 3 2.17 11.06 0.04
N LYS A 4 2.56 9.82 -0.22
CA LYS A 4 3.23 9.38 -1.45
C LYS A 4 2.59 8.10 -1.94
N ALA A 5 2.41 7.96 -3.24
CA ALA A 5 1.90 6.73 -3.84
C ALA A 5 2.93 5.57 -3.75
N TYR A 6 2.49 4.45 -3.19
CA TYR A 6 3.21 3.20 -3.14
C TYR A 6 2.37 2.08 -3.73
N GLU A 7 2.95 1.31 -4.65
CA GLU A 7 2.33 0.12 -5.21
C GLU A 7 2.72 -1.10 -4.37
N LEU A 8 1.70 -1.88 -4.00
CA LEU A 8 1.80 -3.11 -3.23
C LEU A 8 0.96 -4.19 -3.90
N GLY A 9 1.59 -4.94 -4.80
CA GLY A 9 0.90 -5.93 -5.63
C GLY A 9 -0.22 -5.27 -6.43
N PRO A 10 -1.50 -5.65 -6.22
CA PRO A 10 -2.63 -5.05 -6.93
C PRO A 10 -3.10 -3.71 -6.34
N LEU A 11 -2.57 -3.27 -5.20
CA LEU A 11 -3.05 -2.08 -4.49
C LEU A 11 -2.13 -0.87 -4.67
N ILE A 12 -2.72 0.32 -4.78
CA ILE A 12 -2.02 1.60 -4.66
C ILE A 12 -2.37 2.19 -3.30
N VAL A 13 -1.35 2.48 -2.48
CA VAL A 13 -1.49 3.04 -1.14
C VAL A 13 -0.78 4.38 -1.07
N PHE A 14 -1.49 5.42 -0.65
CA PHE A 14 -0.88 6.70 -0.33
C PHE A 14 -0.46 6.68 1.13
N ALA A 15 0.83 6.84 1.40
CA ALA A 15 1.39 6.76 2.75
C ALA A 15 2.66 7.63 2.86
N PRO A 16 3.13 7.99 4.07
CA PRO A 16 4.36 8.77 4.23
C PRO A 16 5.63 8.00 3.81
N ASN A 17 5.61 6.67 3.91
CA ASN A 17 6.70 5.79 3.49
C ASN A 17 6.18 4.39 3.12
N GLY A 18 7.04 3.57 2.51
CA GLY A 18 6.68 2.22 2.06
C GLY A 18 6.36 1.24 3.19
N VAL A 19 6.94 1.43 4.39
CA VAL A 19 6.64 0.60 5.57
C VAL A 19 5.21 0.84 6.03
N THR A 20 4.78 2.10 6.13
CA THR A 20 3.41 2.46 6.47
C THR A 20 2.43 1.97 5.41
N ALA A 21 2.77 2.12 4.12
CA ALA A 21 1.95 1.59 3.03
C ALA A 21 1.73 0.08 3.15
N LYS A 22 2.81 -0.67 3.45
CA LYS A 22 2.78 -2.11 3.65
C LYS A 22 1.94 -2.52 4.85
N SER A 23 2.17 -1.92 6.00
CA SER A 23 1.38 -2.20 7.20
C SER A 23 -0.11 -1.90 7.00
N PHE A 24 -0.45 -0.83 6.29
CA PHE A 24 -1.83 -0.41 6.04
C PHE A 24 -2.56 -1.32 5.04
N ALA A 25 -1.90 -1.77 3.97
CA ALA A 25 -2.48 -2.70 3.01
C ALA A 25 -2.60 -4.13 3.54
N ALA A 26 -1.82 -4.48 4.56
CA ALA A 26 -1.71 -5.83 5.04
C ALA A 26 -3.06 -6.49 5.43
N PRO A 27 -4.05 -5.82 6.05
CA PRO A 27 -5.36 -6.42 6.32
C PRO A 27 -6.20 -6.67 5.06
N GLN A 28 -6.11 -5.81 4.03
CA GLN A 28 -6.89 -5.98 2.79
C GLN A 28 -6.35 -7.13 1.92
N ILE A 29 -5.04 -7.36 1.95
CA ILE A 29 -4.41 -8.46 1.22
C ILE A 29 -4.52 -9.78 2.03
N ARG A 30 -4.84 -9.73 3.33
CA ARG A 30 -4.90 -10.88 4.26
C ARG A 30 -6.31 -11.23 4.77
N PRO A 31 -7.25 -11.70 3.94
CA PRO A 31 -8.50 -12.28 4.44
C PRO A 31 -8.27 -13.72 4.98
N SER A 32 -7.68 -13.78 6.18
CA SER A 32 -7.63 -14.84 7.21
C SER A 32 -7.53 -16.36 6.91
N SER A 33 -7.57 -16.87 5.67
CA SER A 33 -7.51 -18.34 5.41
C SER A 33 -6.47 -18.79 4.38
N GLU A 34 -6.16 -18.00 3.36
CA GLU A 34 -5.18 -18.39 2.31
C GLU A 34 -3.71 -18.20 2.73
N TRP A 35 -3.46 -17.44 3.80
CA TRP A 35 -2.14 -16.86 4.06
C TRP A 35 -1.14 -17.72 4.82
N ALA A 36 -1.58 -18.82 5.44
CA ALA A 36 -0.63 -19.78 6.01
C ALA A 36 0.35 -20.32 4.94
N GLN A 37 -0.04 -20.29 3.66
CA GLN A 37 0.75 -20.82 2.55
C GLN A 37 1.58 -19.74 1.80
N SER A 38 1.37 -18.45 2.04
CA SER A 38 1.89 -17.36 1.18
C SER A 38 2.64 -16.26 1.95
N VAL A 39 3.09 -16.56 3.18
CA VAL A 39 3.92 -15.64 4.00
C VAL A 39 5.18 -15.19 3.24
N SER A 40 5.80 -16.09 2.47
CA SER A 40 6.98 -15.79 1.66
C SER A 40 6.71 -14.73 0.59
N ASP A 41 5.56 -14.82 -0.09
CA ASP A 41 5.16 -13.89 -1.15
C ASP A 41 4.93 -12.49 -0.59
N TRP A 42 4.42 -12.38 0.64
CA TRP A 42 4.28 -11.12 1.35
C TRP A 42 5.60 -10.49 1.78
N VAL A 43 6.51 -11.29 2.33
CA VAL A 43 7.84 -10.80 2.69
C VAL A 43 8.55 -10.28 1.44
N ALA A 44 8.41 -11.00 0.32
CA ALA A 44 8.90 -10.57 -0.99
C ALA A 44 8.17 -9.35 -1.56
N LEU A 45 6.91 -9.10 -1.19
CA LEU A 45 6.14 -7.95 -1.66
C LEU A 45 6.74 -6.63 -1.17
N MET A 46 7.37 -5.88 -2.07
CA MET A 46 7.97 -4.58 -1.76
C MET A 46 6.97 -3.46 -2.05
N ALA A 47 6.92 -2.47 -1.14
CA ALA A 47 6.21 -1.22 -1.38
C ALA A 47 7.01 -0.38 -2.38
N THR A 48 6.63 -0.44 -3.65
CA THR A 48 7.35 0.25 -4.72
C THR A 48 6.88 1.69 -4.82
N ARG A 49 7.80 2.65 -4.76
CA ARG A 49 7.46 4.07 -4.87
C ARG A 49 7.02 4.39 -6.30
N ARG A 50 5.79 4.88 -6.48
CA ARG A 50 5.21 5.27 -7.78
C ARG A 50 5.01 6.78 -7.86
N THR A 51 6.07 7.51 -8.17
CA THR A 51 6.01 8.98 -8.30
C THR A 51 5.09 9.43 -9.44
N ASP A 52 4.94 8.59 -10.46
CA ASP A 52 4.00 8.76 -11.56
C ASP A 52 2.55 8.88 -11.11
N LEU A 53 2.20 8.33 -9.94
CA LEU A 53 0.83 8.32 -9.40
C LEU A 53 0.59 9.39 -8.33
N ASP A 54 1.57 10.22 -7.99
CA ASP A 54 1.41 11.26 -6.97
C ASP A 54 0.35 12.30 -7.32
N HIS A 55 0.06 12.48 -8.61
CA HIS A 55 -0.99 13.37 -9.08
C HIS A 55 -2.41 12.90 -8.71
N LEU A 56 -2.57 11.61 -8.36
CA LEU A 56 -3.83 11.04 -7.85
C LEU A 56 -3.97 11.19 -6.33
N LEU A 57 -3.00 11.85 -5.67
CA LEU A 57 -3.09 12.14 -4.26
C LEU A 57 -4.29 13.07 -4.01
N ASP A 58 -5.16 12.63 -3.10
CA ASP A 58 -6.28 13.43 -2.62
C ASP A 58 -5.74 14.48 -1.64
N PRO A 59 -5.81 15.78 -1.98
CA PRO A 59 -5.27 16.83 -1.13
C PRO A 59 -6.05 17.00 0.19
N THR A 60 -7.25 16.43 0.28
CA THR A 60 -8.07 16.48 1.50
C THR A 60 -7.69 15.39 2.51
N LYS A 61 -6.93 14.37 2.08
CA LYS A 61 -6.51 13.26 2.93
C LYS A 61 -5.13 13.51 3.53
N THR A 62 -5.08 13.44 4.84
CA THR A 62 -3.85 13.60 5.63
C THR A 62 -3.32 12.28 6.18
N GLU A 63 -4.15 11.24 6.19
CA GLU A 63 -3.83 9.90 6.70
C GLU A 63 -3.64 8.89 5.56
N PRO A 64 -2.89 7.79 5.79
CA PRO A 64 -2.69 6.77 4.77
C PRO A 64 -4.02 6.15 4.29
N TYR A 65 -4.14 5.95 2.99
CA TYR A 65 -5.34 5.36 2.40
C TYR A 65 -5.02 4.53 1.16
N ILE A 66 -5.90 3.56 0.87
CA ILE A 66 -5.84 2.78 -0.36
C ILE A 66 -6.62 3.53 -1.42
N HIS A 67 -5.99 3.76 -2.57
CA HIS A 67 -6.64 4.32 -3.73
C HIS A 67 -7.41 3.22 -4.45
N GLN A 68 -8.73 3.34 -4.44
CA GLN A 68 -9.63 2.49 -5.23
C GLN A 68 -9.84 3.21 -6.56
N LYS A 69 -9.44 2.53 -7.65
CA LYS A 69 -9.70 2.97 -9.02
C LYS A 69 -11.17 2.83 -9.37
#